data_AF-A0A432G1B6-F1
#
_entry.id   AF-A0A432G1B6-F1
#
_cell.length_a   1.000
_cell.length_b   1.000
_cell.length_c   1.000
_cell.angle_alpha   90.00
_cell.angle_beta   90.00
_cell.angle_gamma   90.00
#
_symmetry.space_group_name_H-M   'P 1'
#
loop_
_entity.id
_entity.type
_entity.pdbx_description
1 polymer ?
#
loop_
_entity_poly.entity_id
_entity_poly.type
_entity_poly.pdbx_seq_one_letter_code
_entity_poly.pdbx_strand_id
1 'polypeptide(L)' 'KGCAGCHGADGKTTIMPVYPKIAGQSATYLLAQMKDIKSGTRANGQTAVMKGIIAGVSEEEMKAIAEWLSTLQP' A
#
# COMPACT_ATOMS: atom_id res chain seq x y z
N LYS A 1 2.28 9.33 4.40
CA LYS A 1 2.38 9.36 5.88
C LYS A 1 1.26 8.48 6.45
N GLY A 2 1.54 7.60 7.43
CA GLY A 2 0.52 6.71 8.02
C GLY A 2 0.55 5.24 7.56
N CYS A 3 1.27 4.90 6.49
CA CYS A 3 1.37 3.53 5.94
C CYS A 3 1.89 2.53 6.99
N ALA A 4 2.89 2.95 7.76
CA ALA A 4 3.52 2.13 8.80
C ALA A 4 2.59 1.77 9.97
N GLY A 5 1.50 2.51 10.17
CA GLY A 5 0.55 2.24 11.24
C GLY A 5 -0.18 0.90 11.12
N CYS A 6 -0.26 0.35 9.91
CA CYS A 6 -0.82 -0.99 9.67
C CYS A 6 0.22 -1.94 9.06
N HIS A 7 1.02 -1.44 8.11
CA HIS A 7 1.96 -2.26 7.35
C HIS A 7 3.33 -2.44 8.02
N GLY A 8 3.56 -1.80 9.17
CA GLY A 8 4.85 -1.81 9.86
C GLY A 8 5.82 -0.77 9.31
N ALA A 9 6.80 -0.40 10.14
CA ALA A 9 7.82 0.60 9.78
C ALA A 9 8.71 0.13 8.62
N ASP A 10 8.94 -1.18 8.51
CA ASP A 10 9.72 -1.84 7.48
C ASP A 10 8.86 -2.36 6.31
N GLY A 11 7.53 -2.26 6.38
CA GLY A 11 6.60 -2.84 5.39
C GLY A 11 6.56 -4.38 5.36
N LYS A 12 7.31 -5.05 6.24
CA LYS A 12 7.51 -6.50 6.31
C LYS A 12 6.93 -7.09 7.59
N THR A 13 7.05 -6.36 8.68
CA THR A 13 6.58 -6.71 10.03
C THR A 13 5.30 -5.95 10.31
N THR A 14 4.17 -6.51 9.88
CA THR A 14 2.86 -5.86 10.02
C THR A 14 2.38 -5.88 11.47
N ILE A 15 1.56 -4.88 11.84
CA ILE A 15 1.08 -4.74 13.23
C ILE A 15 0.06 -5.84 13.57
N MET A 16 -0.65 -6.36 12.56
CA MET A 16 -1.54 -7.51 12.69
C MET A 16 -1.41 -8.45 11.48
N PRO A 17 -1.62 -9.77 11.64
CA PRO A 17 -1.50 -10.76 10.56
C PRO A 17 -2.44 -10.53 9.37
N VAL A 18 -3.55 -9.81 9.60
CA VAL A 18 -4.56 -9.51 8.57
C VAL A 18 -4.09 -8.42 7.59
N TYR A 19 -3.04 -7.67 7.91
CA TYR A 19 -2.47 -6.67 7.01
C TYR A 19 -1.41 -7.32 6.11
N PRO A 20 -1.39 -6.97 4.81
CA PRO A 20 -0.42 -7.54 3.89
C PRO A 20 0.96 -6.92 4.10
N LYS A 21 1.99 -7.74 3.89
CA LYS A 21 3.38 -7.29 3.70
C LYS A 21 3.50 -6.63 2.34
N ILE A 22 4.19 -5.49 2.30
CA ILE A 22 4.32 -4.65 1.11
C ILE A 22 5.77 -4.32 0.76
N ALA A 23 6.72 -4.62 1.65
CA ALA A 23 8.15 -4.46 1.42
C ALA A 23 8.65 -5.36 0.28
N GLY A 24 9.50 -4.82 -0.59
CA GLY A 24 10.14 -5.56 -1.68
C GLY A 24 9.19 -6.01 -2.79
N GLN A 25 7.92 -5.59 -2.74
CA GLN A 25 6.97 -5.89 -3.79
C GLN A 25 7.24 -5.02 -5.03
N SER A 26 6.93 -5.53 -6.22
CA SER A 26 7.11 -4.78 -7.47
C SER A 26 6.43 -3.41 -7.42
N ALA A 27 7.16 -2.37 -7.80
CA ALA A 27 6.64 -1.00 -7.88
C ALA A 27 5.42 -0.93 -8.82
N THR A 28 5.44 -1.65 -9.94
CA THR A 28 4.31 -1.66 -10.89
C THR A 28 3.07 -2.31 -10.28
N TYR A 29 3.26 -3.39 -9.52
CA TYR A 29 2.18 -4.04 -8.79
C TYR A 29 1.61 -3.11 -7.72
N LEU A 30 2.46 -2.52 -6.88
CA LEU A 30 2.05 -1.63 -5.80
C LEU A 30 1.26 -0.42 -6.33
N LEU A 31 1.74 0.20 -7.42
CA LEU A 31 1.05 1.29 -8.07
C LEU A 31 -0.33 0.86 -8.61
N ALA A 32 -0.40 -0.27 -9.28
CA ALA A 32 -1.68 -0.81 -9.77
C ALA A 32 -2.65 -1.07 -8.62
N GLN A 33 -2.19 -1.68 -7.51
CA GLN A 33 -3.05 -1.94 -6.36
C GLN A 33 -3.56 -0.66 -5.70
N MET A 34 -2.72 0.36 -5.56
CA MET A 34 -3.15 1.66 -5.01
C MET A 34 -4.21 2.31 -5.91
N LYS A 35 -4.03 2.26 -7.24
CA LYS A 35 -5.01 2.77 -8.21
C LYS A 35 -6.33 2.00 -8.14
N ASP A 36 -6.30 0.67 -8.13
CA ASP A 36 -7.49 -0.17 -8.07
C ASP A 36 -8.27 0.02 -6.77
N ILE A 37 -7.57 0.19 -5.65
CA ILE A 37 -8.20 0.46 -4.36
C ILE A 37 -8.83 1.87 -4.37
N LYS A 38 -8.12 2.87 -4.91
CA LYS A 38 -8.61 4.25 -4.99
C LYS A 38 -9.86 4.37 -5.87
N SER A 39 -9.86 3.74 -7.05
CA SER A 39 -11.02 3.71 -7.95
C SER A 39 -12.18 2.88 -7.38
N GLY A 40 -11.88 1.90 -6.53
CA GLY A 40 -12.84 0.91 -6.04
C GLY A 40 -12.95 -0.33 -6.93
N THR A 41 -12.12 -0.46 -7.98
CA THR A 41 -11.97 -1.70 -8.76
C THR A 41 -11.60 -2.87 -7.83
N ARG A 42 -10.74 -2.63 -6.83
CA ARG A 42 -10.40 -3.60 -5.79
C ARG A 42 -11.18 -3.35 -4.50
N ALA A 43 -12.20 -4.15 -4.25
CA ALA A 43 -13.14 -3.99 -3.13
C ALA A 43 -13.24 -5.22 -2.19
N ASN A 44 -12.14 -5.97 -2.02
CA ASN A 44 -12.12 -7.19 -1.21
C ASN A 44 -11.38 -7.04 0.14
N GLY A 45 -11.77 -7.83 1.13
CA GLY A 45 -11.09 -7.89 2.43
C GLY A 45 -10.97 -6.52 3.09
N GLN A 46 -9.75 -6.13 3.46
CA GLN A 46 -9.48 -4.85 4.12
C GLN A 46 -9.30 -3.65 3.17
N THR A 47 -9.60 -3.78 1.88
CA THR A 47 -9.39 -2.68 0.93
C THR A 47 -10.33 -1.51 1.16
N ALA A 48 -11.48 -1.71 1.82
CA ALA A 48 -12.36 -0.62 2.23
C ALA A 48 -11.67 0.36 3.20
N VAL A 49 -10.89 -0.15 4.15
CA VAL A 49 -10.08 0.67 5.07
C VAL A 49 -8.98 1.39 4.30
N MET A 50 -8.25 0.66 3.45
CA MET A 50 -7.17 1.23 2.63
C MET A 50 -7.67 2.29 1.63
N LYS A 51 -8.91 2.15 1.13
CA LYS A 51 -9.54 3.13 0.23
C LYS A 51 -9.66 4.49 0.90
N GLY A 52 -10.05 4.54 2.17
CA GLY A 52 -10.08 5.79 2.94
C GLY A 52 -8.70 6.42 3.09
N ILE A 53 -7.66 5.60 3.30
CA ILE A 53 -6.27 6.06 3.43
C ILE A 53 -5.73 6.61 2.10
N ILE A 54 -5.98 5.92 0.98
CA ILE A 54 -5.43 6.29 -0.34
C ILE A 54 -6.26 7.37 -1.06
N ALA A 55 -7.47 7.67 -0.60
CA ALA A 55 -8.36 8.65 -1.25
C ALA A 55 -7.69 10.03 -1.44
N GLY A 56 -6.91 10.47 -0.44
CA GLY A 56 -6.20 11.75 -0.46
C GLY A 56 -4.80 11.73 -1.08
N VAL A 57 -4.34 10.58 -1.61
CA VAL A 57 -2.97 10.42 -2.14
C VAL A 57 -2.99 10.65 -3.65
N SER A 58 -2.18 11.59 -4.15
CA SER A 58 -2.04 11.89 -5.58
C SER A 58 -1.41 10.72 -6.36
N GLU A 59 -1.49 10.74 -7.69
CA GLU A 59 -0.88 9.69 -8.50
C GLU A 59 0.65 9.71 -8.44
N GLU A 60 1.22 10.91 -8.35
CA GLU A 60 2.65 11.16 -8.20
C GLU A 60 3.14 10.61 -6.86
N GLU A 61 2.40 10.85 -5.76
CA GLU A 61 2.71 10.26 -4.46
C GLU A 61 2.56 8.74 -4.47
N MET A 62 1.53 8.19 -5.12
CA MET A 62 1.38 6.73 -5.25
C MET A 62 2.58 6.12 -5.98
N LYS A 63 3.07 6.76 -7.04
CA LYS A 63 4.26 6.31 -7.77
C LYS A 63 5.50 6.35 -6.87
N ALA A 64 5.73 7.46 -6.17
CA ALA A 64 6.87 7.59 -5.24
C ALA A 64 6.82 6.56 -4.10
N ILE A 65 5.63 6.30 -3.54
CA ILE A 65 5.42 5.28 -2.51
C ILE A 65 5.73 3.89 -3.06
N ALA A 66 5.24 3.56 -4.25
CA ALA A 66 5.47 2.27 -4.88
C ALA A 66 6.95 2.02 -5.17
N GLU A 67 7.65 3.03 -5.70
CA GLU A 67 9.10 2.98 -5.94
C GLU A 67 9.85 2.75 -4.63
N TRP A 68 9.59 3.56 -3.60
CA TRP A 68 10.23 3.41 -2.29
C TRP A 68 10.01 2.02 -1.67
N LEU A 69 8.76 1.55 -1.61
CA LEU A 69 8.41 0.24 -1.05
C LEU A 69 9.10 -0.93 -1.77
N SER A 70 9.29 -0.81 -3.10
CA SER A 70 9.97 -1.83 -3.89
C SER A 70 11.46 -1.97 -3.58
N THR A 71 12.07 -0.94 -3.00
CA THR A 71 13.48 -0.97 -2.56
C THR A 71 13.66 -1.57 -1.17
N LEU A 72 12.58 -1.75 -0.41
CA LEU A 72 12.64 -2.35 0.93
C LEU A 72 12.96 -3.84 0.85
N GLN A 73 13.61 -4.35 1.89
CA GLN A 73 13.93 -5.77 1.95
C GLN A 73 12.66 -6.60 2.19
N PRO A 74 12.40 -7.64 1.37
CA PRO A 74 11.22 -8.50 1.53
C PRO A 74 11.28 -9.34 2.82
#